data_AF-A0AA43HU17-F1
#
_entry.id   AF-A0AA43HU17-F1
#
_cell.length_a   1.000
_cell.length_b   1.000
_cell.length_c   1.000
_cell.angle_alpha   90.00
_cell.angle_beta   90.00
_cell.angle_gamma   90.00
#
_symmetry.space_group_name_H-M   'P 1'
#
loop_
_entity.id
_entity.type
_entity.pdbx_description
1 polymer ?
#
loop_
_entity_poly.entity_id
_entity_poly.type
_entity_poly.pdbx_seq_one_letter_code
_entity_poly.pdbx_strand_id
1 'polypeptide(L)'
;METIIIILFSIFLVIPFFIIYDNEKERATRYILNYIRFLVEVVFIIIFPLIYLIVADGATNDCCNDSATFSPDHKLSIYVLIGLSVVAYFISVYRSGFISPIIDILLNVWLIIGSILCVVLIFHTAPTIAIFIALYIPILILFGMALNKNFSIVSEYAEETGFTPKNKAEKLAWEILTFESRLTFLIVLCVPMLFLIAAILILFGQKPDSMISAFTDTYKHGFSQLDYMCENVECGGHFLCSVAANGHKDVVKPERYGQRLGKPIICNRQLLVANAFEDLVWQKAPRLHKVIRHNYNKVGDVVHKYYGIFNNKYVADAIYLLMKPLQWLFILTLYTFDKNPENRIAVQYLKPEDRKAIDEHTGI
;
A
#
# COMPACT_ATOMS: atom_id res chain seq x y z
N MET A 1 -6.40 -14.26 18.68
CA MET A 1 -7.02 -13.32 17.72
C MET A 1 -7.33 -14.05 16.41
N GLU A 2 -6.35 -14.74 15.83
CA GLU A 2 -6.51 -15.57 14.63
C GLU A 2 -7.63 -16.63 14.73
N THR A 3 -7.74 -17.35 15.85
CA THR A 3 -8.80 -18.37 16.06
C THR A 3 -10.21 -17.79 16.11
N ILE A 4 -10.41 -16.62 16.73
CA ILE A 4 -11.72 -15.94 16.77
C ILE A 4 -12.10 -15.43 15.37
N ILE A 5 -11.11 -14.94 14.61
CA ILE A 5 -11.30 -14.48 13.24
C ILE A 5 -11.61 -15.65 12.30
N ILE A 6 -10.97 -16.81 12.46
CA ILE A 6 -11.26 -18.03 11.69
C ILE A 6 -12.66 -18.58 12.01
N ILE A 7 -13.11 -18.46 13.25
CA ILE A 7 -14.48 -18.86 13.65
C ILE A 7 -15.52 -17.89 13.10
N LEU A 8 -15.29 -16.57 13.16
CA LEU A 8 -16.15 -15.59 12.50
C LEU A 8 -16.18 -15.83 10.98
N PHE A 9 -15.02 -16.07 10.37
CA PHE A 9 -14.87 -16.36 8.95
C PHE A 9 -15.62 -17.60 8.49
N SER A 10 -15.53 -18.71 9.25
CA SER A 10 -16.26 -19.94 8.92
C SER A 10 -17.77 -19.77 9.10
N ILE A 11 -18.23 -19.01 10.09
CA ILE A 11 -19.66 -18.65 10.23
C ILE A 11 -20.13 -17.80 9.04
N PHE A 12 -19.33 -16.83 8.57
CA PHE A 12 -19.71 -15.92 7.49
C PHE A 12 -19.58 -16.50 6.07
N LEU A 13 -18.76 -17.53 5.85
CA LEU A 13 -18.75 -18.29 4.58
C LEU A 13 -19.98 -19.20 4.44
N VAL A 14 -20.46 -19.70 5.58
CA VAL A 14 -21.58 -20.65 5.67
C VAL A 14 -22.92 -19.93 5.46
N ILE A 15 -23.08 -18.68 5.91
CA ILE A 15 -24.34 -17.94 5.79
C ILE A 15 -24.78 -17.69 4.33
N PRO A 16 -23.93 -17.22 3.39
CA PRO A 16 -24.29 -17.13 1.97
C PRO A 16 -24.72 -18.48 1.38
N PHE A 17 -24.10 -19.57 1.82
CA PHE A 17 -24.44 -20.93 1.39
C PHE A 17 -25.80 -21.37 1.91
N PHE A 18 -26.15 -21.02 3.15
CA PHE A 18 -27.48 -21.26 3.73
C PHE A 18 -28.58 -20.41 3.08
N ILE A 19 -28.26 -19.19 2.62
CA ILE A 19 -29.19 -18.32 1.89
C ILE A 19 -29.53 -18.90 0.51
N ILE A 20 -28.59 -19.61 -0.14
CA ILE A 20 -28.81 -20.31 -1.42
C ILE A 20 -29.72 -21.54 -1.26
N TYR A 21 -29.67 -22.21 -0.10
CA TYR A 21 -30.26 -23.53 0.08
C TYR A 21 -31.77 -23.54 0.41
N ASP A 22 -32.39 -22.43 0.82
CA ASP A 22 -33.70 -22.50 1.49
C ASP A 22 -34.82 -21.75 0.73
N ASN A 23 -35.33 -22.38 -0.33
CA ASN A 23 -36.50 -21.91 -1.09
C ASN A 23 -37.85 -22.47 -0.60
N GLU A 24 -37.89 -23.30 0.45
CA GLU A 24 -39.11 -24.01 0.88
C GLU A 24 -39.66 -23.65 2.28
N LYS A 25 -39.06 -22.74 3.04
CA LYS A 25 -39.52 -22.45 4.42
C LYS A 25 -40.58 -21.36 4.58
N GLU A 26 -41.31 -21.48 5.70
CA GLU A 26 -42.38 -20.61 6.19
C GLU A 26 -42.05 -19.10 6.16
N ARG A 27 -43.10 -18.26 6.10
CA ARG A 27 -43.00 -16.80 5.94
C ARG A 27 -42.13 -16.11 6.99
N ALA A 28 -42.12 -16.57 8.24
CA ALA A 28 -41.30 -16.01 9.32
C ALA A 28 -39.80 -16.25 9.10
N THR A 29 -39.43 -17.45 8.64
CA THR A 29 -38.05 -17.82 8.33
C THR A 29 -37.48 -16.98 7.19
N ARG A 30 -38.30 -16.67 6.17
CA ARG A 30 -37.89 -15.78 5.06
C ARG A 30 -37.54 -14.36 5.51
N TYR A 31 -38.28 -13.79 6.47
CA TYR A 31 -37.96 -12.46 7.00
C TYR A 31 -36.62 -12.44 7.72
N ILE A 32 -36.37 -13.45 8.58
CA ILE A 32 -35.11 -13.57 9.33
C ILE A 32 -33.94 -13.78 8.36
N LEU A 33 -34.08 -14.65 7.37
CA LEU A 33 -33.05 -14.90 6.35
C LEU A 33 -32.74 -13.65 5.51
N ASN A 34 -33.76 -12.88 5.10
CA ASN A 34 -33.57 -11.63 4.37
C ASN A 34 -32.83 -10.58 5.22
N TYR A 35 -33.13 -10.51 6.52
CA TYR A 35 -32.42 -9.61 7.43
C TYR A 35 -30.95 -10.02 7.61
N ILE A 36 -30.70 -11.31 7.82
CA ILE A 36 -29.32 -11.85 7.92
C ILE A 36 -28.56 -11.59 6.62
N ARG A 37 -29.19 -11.82 5.47
CA ARG A 37 -28.60 -11.51 4.15
C ARG A 37 -28.21 -10.04 4.05
N PHE A 38 -29.13 -9.12 4.36
CA PHE A 38 -28.85 -7.68 4.35
C PHE A 38 -27.63 -7.34 5.22
N LEU A 39 -27.55 -7.91 6.43
CA LEU A 39 -26.39 -7.70 7.31
C LEU A 39 -25.08 -8.20 6.69
N VAL A 40 -25.08 -9.40 6.09
CA VAL A 40 -23.90 -9.94 5.39
C VAL A 40 -23.47 -9.02 4.24
N GLU A 41 -24.43 -8.55 3.45
CA GLU A 41 -24.17 -7.62 2.35
C GLU A 41 -23.55 -6.32 2.84
N VAL A 42 -24.09 -5.71 3.90
CA VAL A 42 -23.53 -4.49 4.49
C VAL A 42 -22.13 -4.74 5.06
N VAL A 43 -21.92 -5.86 5.76
CA VAL A 43 -20.61 -6.20 6.34
C VAL A 43 -19.55 -6.37 5.26
N PHE A 44 -19.81 -7.15 4.21
CA PHE A 44 -18.79 -7.48 3.22
C PHE A 44 -18.67 -6.45 2.09
N ILE A 45 -19.75 -5.81 1.67
CA ILE A 45 -19.72 -4.88 0.54
C ILE A 45 -19.44 -3.43 0.98
N ILE A 46 -19.75 -3.07 2.24
CA ILE A 46 -19.52 -1.70 2.74
C ILE A 46 -18.46 -1.69 3.84
N ILE A 47 -18.72 -2.36 4.97
CA ILE A 47 -17.91 -2.20 6.17
C ILE A 47 -16.50 -2.73 5.94
N PHE A 48 -16.36 -3.91 5.35
CA PHE A 48 -15.06 -4.53 5.12
C PHE A 48 -14.17 -3.69 4.19
N PRO A 49 -14.61 -3.24 2.99
CA PRO A 49 -13.82 -2.34 2.17
C PRO A 49 -13.43 -1.06 2.91
N LEU A 50 -14.32 -0.45 3.71
CA LEU A 50 -13.98 0.74 4.49
C LEU A 50 -12.92 0.48 5.55
N ILE A 51 -13.05 -0.61 6.31
CA ILE A 51 -12.04 -1.01 7.31
C ILE A 51 -10.71 -1.29 6.61
N TYR A 52 -10.74 -1.99 5.47
CA TYR A 52 -9.55 -2.26 4.68
C TYR A 52 -8.86 -0.97 4.22
N LEU A 53 -9.61 0.00 3.69
CA LEU A 53 -9.05 1.30 3.29
C LEU A 53 -8.49 2.10 4.48
N ILE A 54 -9.06 1.97 5.66
CA ILE A 54 -8.58 2.68 6.86
C ILE A 54 -7.32 2.01 7.43
N VAL A 55 -7.31 0.68 7.51
CA VAL A 55 -6.28 -0.08 8.21
C VAL A 55 -5.12 -0.45 7.29
N ALA A 56 -5.40 -0.95 6.09
CA ALA A 56 -4.40 -1.45 5.15
C ALA A 56 -3.85 -0.35 4.22
N ASP A 57 -4.67 0.63 3.83
CA ASP A 57 -4.20 1.80 3.05
C ASP A 57 -3.85 3.03 3.92
N GLY A 58 -4.18 3.00 5.22
CA GLY A 58 -3.88 4.11 6.14
C GLY A 58 -2.38 4.33 6.40
N ALA A 59 -1.53 3.38 6.02
CA ALA A 59 -0.08 3.48 6.16
C ALA A 59 0.53 4.54 5.23
N THR A 60 1.68 5.09 5.63
CA THR A 60 2.51 5.91 4.74
C THR A 60 3.11 5.03 3.65
N ASN A 61 3.25 5.51 2.42
CA ASN A 61 3.94 4.73 1.38
C ASN A 61 5.46 4.89 1.53
N ASP A 62 6.05 4.14 2.46
CA ASP A 62 7.46 4.21 2.81
C ASP A 62 8.11 2.82 2.76
N CYS A 63 9.31 2.77 2.20
CA CYS A 63 10.18 1.62 2.20
C CYS A 63 10.44 1.07 3.62
N CYS A 64 10.53 1.93 4.64
CA CYS A 64 11.09 1.54 5.93
C CYS A 64 10.09 1.14 7.01
N ASN A 65 8.86 1.63 6.91
CA ASN A 65 7.79 1.28 7.83
C ASN A 65 6.80 0.34 7.11
N ASP A 66 5.52 0.54 7.39
CA ASP A 66 4.43 -0.03 6.62
C ASP A 66 4.34 0.67 5.26
N SER A 67 3.99 -0.08 4.23
CA SER A 67 3.67 0.47 2.91
C SER A 67 2.17 0.59 2.77
N ALA A 68 1.69 1.74 2.27
CA ALA A 68 0.33 1.87 1.79
C ALA A 68 0.01 0.75 0.80
N THR A 69 -1.23 0.26 0.84
CA THR A 69 -1.74 -0.72 -0.14
C THR A 69 -1.79 -0.10 -1.53
N PHE A 70 -2.19 1.17 -1.62
CA PHE A 70 -2.22 1.91 -2.87
C PHE A 70 -1.30 3.12 -2.80
N SER A 71 -0.64 3.43 -3.91
CA SER A 71 0.17 4.64 -4.01
C SER A 71 -0.67 5.88 -3.69
N PRO A 72 -0.25 6.75 -2.75
CA PRO A 72 -1.03 7.90 -2.28
C PRO A 72 -1.48 8.86 -3.38
N ASP A 73 -0.66 9.00 -4.43
CA ASP A 73 -0.94 9.90 -5.56
C ASP A 73 -2.03 9.33 -6.50
N HIS A 74 -2.22 8.01 -6.48
CA HIS A 74 -3.01 7.28 -7.47
C HIS A 74 -4.24 6.56 -6.88
N LYS A 75 -4.31 6.41 -5.55
CA LYS A 75 -5.33 5.63 -4.83
C LYS A 75 -6.77 6.08 -5.05
N LEU A 76 -6.99 7.36 -5.38
CA LEU A 76 -8.33 7.88 -5.72
C LEU A 76 -8.98 7.07 -6.85
N SER A 77 -8.19 6.62 -7.83
CA SER A 77 -8.70 5.84 -8.96
C SER A 77 -9.31 4.53 -8.50
N ILE A 78 -8.64 3.85 -7.56
CA ILE A 78 -9.14 2.59 -7.00
C ILE A 78 -10.36 2.83 -6.10
N TYR A 79 -10.38 3.92 -5.33
CA TYR A 79 -11.53 4.26 -4.47
C TYR A 79 -12.80 4.49 -5.27
N VAL A 80 -12.68 5.14 -6.42
CA VAL A 80 -13.79 5.36 -7.35
C VAL A 80 -14.29 4.03 -7.92
N LEU A 81 -13.39 3.12 -8.32
CA LEU A 81 -13.79 1.78 -8.80
C LEU A 81 -14.53 1.00 -7.71
N ILE A 82 -14.01 0.99 -6.46
CA ILE A 82 -14.68 0.35 -5.32
C ILE A 82 -16.07 0.95 -5.11
N GLY A 83 -16.17 2.28 -5.05
CA GLY A 83 -17.45 2.97 -4.83
C GLY A 83 -18.49 2.66 -5.91
N LEU A 84 -18.09 2.65 -7.18
CA LEU A 84 -18.99 2.35 -8.30
C LEU A 84 -19.44 0.88 -8.29
N SER A 85 -18.55 -0.06 -7.95
CA SER A 85 -18.92 -1.48 -7.79
C SER A 85 -19.87 -1.70 -6.61
N VAL A 86 -19.68 -1.00 -5.48
CA VAL A 86 -20.60 -1.03 -4.34
C VAL A 86 -21.99 -0.52 -4.73
N VAL A 87 -22.07 0.61 -5.41
CA VAL A 87 -23.34 1.17 -5.89
C VAL A 87 -24.03 0.20 -6.86
N ALA A 88 -23.28 -0.35 -7.82
CA ALA A 88 -23.80 -1.32 -8.78
C ALA A 88 -24.35 -2.58 -8.10
N TYR A 89 -23.69 -3.05 -7.03
CA TYR A 89 -24.15 -4.18 -6.25
C TYR A 89 -25.51 -3.92 -5.60
N PHE A 90 -25.65 -2.82 -4.84
CA PHE A 90 -26.90 -2.53 -4.14
C PHE A 90 -28.06 -2.26 -5.10
N ILE A 91 -27.82 -1.57 -6.21
CA ILE A 91 -28.87 -1.39 -7.24
C ILE A 91 -29.28 -2.77 -7.81
N SER A 92 -28.33 -3.66 -8.11
CA SER A 92 -28.61 -4.99 -8.66
C SER A 92 -29.39 -5.87 -7.69
N VAL A 93 -29.07 -5.83 -6.39
CA VAL A 93 -29.73 -6.64 -5.37
C VAL A 93 -31.11 -6.09 -5.00
N TYR A 94 -31.29 -4.79 -4.89
CA TYR A 94 -32.54 -4.20 -4.38
C TYR A 94 -33.51 -3.72 -5.47
N ARG A 95 -33.15 -3.83 -6.75
CA ARG A 95 -34.12 -3.61 -7.84
C ARG A 95 -35.28 -4.61 -7.76
N SER A 96 -36.48 -4.11 -7.99
CA SER A 96 -37.73 -4.88 -7.93
C SER A 96 -38.04 -5.66 -9.21
N GLY A 97 -37.32 -5.40 -10.31
CA GLY A 97 -37.56 -6.06 -11.59
C GLY A 97 -36.61 -5.54 -12.67
N PHE A 98 -36.94 -5.83 -13.94
CA PHE A 98 -36.19 -5.34 -15.09
C PHE A 98 -36.33 -3.81 -15.23
N ILE A 99 -35.22 -3.10 -15.42
CA ILE A 99 -35.19 -1.62 -15.50
C ILE A 99 -35.07 -1.17 -16.95
N SER A 100 -33.88 -1.32 -17.53
CA SER A 100 -33.60 -1.07 -18.94
C SER A 100 -32.35 -1.84 -19.35
N PRO A 101 -32.22 -2.28 -20.61
CA PRO A 101 -31.06 -3.06 -21.05
C PRO A 101 -29.74 -2.31 -20.86
N ILE A 102 -29.72 -1.00 -21.09
CA ILE A 102 -28.50 -0.19 -20.98
C ILE A 102 -28.03 -0.12 -19.52
N ILE A 103 -28.96 0.15 -18.59
CA ILE A 103 -28.62 0.19 -17.16
C ILE A 103 -28.19 -1.20 -16.69
N ASP A 104 -28.85 -2.27 -17.13
CA ASP A 104 -28.46 -3.64 -16.77
C ASP A 104 -27.03 -3.97 -17.22
N ILE A 105 -26.66 -3.60 -18.45
CA ILE A 105 -25.27 -3.72 -18.93
C ILE A 105 -24.31 -2.96 -18.03
N LEU A 106 -24.59 -1.70 -17.70
CA LEU A 106 -23.72 -0.90 -16.84
C LEU A 106 -23.54 -1.54 -15.47
N LEU A 107 -24.62 -2.02 -14.85
CA LEU A 107 -24.57 -2.71 -13.56
C LEU A 107 -23.71 -3.98 -13.64
N ASN A 108 -23.91 -4.81 -14.65
CA ASN A 108 -23.16 -6.05 -14.84
C ASN A 108 -21.67 -5.78 -15.11
N VAL A 109 -21.34 -4.76 -15.92
CA VAL A 109 -19.94 -4.36 -16.14
C VAL A 109 -19.27 -3.91 -14.84
N TRP A 110 -19.94 -3.12 -14.02
CA TRP A 110 -19.39 -2.66 -12.73
C TRP A 110 -19.21 -3.79 -11.71
N LEU A 111 -20.08 -4.80 -11.73
CA LEU A 111 -19.92 -6.02 -10.93
C LEU A 111 -18.72 -6.85 -11.40
N ILE A 112 -18.49 -6.96 -12.72
CA ILE A 112 -17.33 -7.66 -13.29
C ILE A 112 -16.03 -6.90 -12.97
N ILE A 113 -16.00 -5.58 -13.17
CA ILE A 113 -14.85 -4.74 -12.81
C ILE A 113 -14.53 -4.90 -11.32
N GLY A 114 -15.54 -4.84 -10.45
CA GLY A 114 -15.37 -5.05 -9.01
C GLY A 114 -14.83 -6.43 -8.68
N SER A 115 -15.30 -7.48 -9.36
CA SER A 115 -14.80 -8.84 -9.19
C SER A 115 -13.34 -8.97 -9.61
N ILE A 116 -12.96 -8.40 -10.75
CA ILE A 116 -11.57 -8.36 -11.22
C ILE A 116 -10.70 -7.60 -10.22
N LEU A 117 -11.17 -6.46 -9.72
CA LEU A 117 -10.46 -5.68 -8.71
C LEU A 117 -10.23 -6.49 -7.42
N CYS A 118 -11.23 -7.23 -6.93
CA CYS A 118 -11.06 -8.13 -5.79
C CYS A 118 -9.98 -9.19 -6.05
N VAL A 119 -9.94 -9.79 -7.25
CA VAL A 119 -8.90 -10.77 -7.61
C VAL A 119 -7.51 -10.11 -7.63
N VAL A 120 -7.39 -8.92 -8.21
CA VAL A 120 -6.14 -8.14 -8.21
C VAL A 120 -5.68 -7.86 -6.77
N LEU A 121 -6.61 -7.48 -5.87
CA LEU A 121 -6.30 -7.21 -4.47
C LEU A 121 -5.84 -8.46 -3.70
N ILE A 122 -6.42 -9.62 -3.99
CA ILE A 122 -5.97 -10.90 -3.43
C ILE A 122 -4.49 -11.11 -3.76
N PHE A 123 -4.10 -10.97 -5.03
CA PHE A 123 -2.70 -11.17 -5.43
C PHE A 123 -1.77 -10.08 -4.91
N HIS A 124 -2.24 -8.82 -4.89
CA HIS A 124 -1.45 -7.70 -4.40
C HIS A 124 -1.13 -7.83 -2.91
N THR A 125 -2.10 -8.29 -2.10
CA THR A 125 -1.93 -8.42 -0.63
C THR A 125 -1.49 -9.81 -0.16
N ALA A 126 -1.42 -10.80 -1.05
CA ALA A 126 -1.05 -12.17 -0.71
C ALA A 126 0.31 -12.30 0.03
N PRO A 127 1.37 -11.53 -0.29
CA PRO A 127 2.65 -11.68 0.39
C PRO A 127 2.63 -11.20 1.84
N THR A 128 1.71 -10.31 2.19
CA THR A 128 1.74 -9.57 3.45
C THR A 128 0.71 -10.09 4.45
N ILE A 129 -0.51 -10.48 4.03
CA ILE A 129 -1.61 -10.78 4.97
C ILE A 129 -2.57 -11.86 4.43
N ALA A 130 -2.35 -13.11 4.84
CA ALA A 130 -3.22 -14.26 4.48
C ALA A 130 -4.69 -14.09 4.92
N ILE A 131 -4.95 -13.29 5.95
CA ILE A 131 -6.29 -13.01 6.47
C ILE A 131 -7.15 -12.24 5.46
N PHE A 132 -6.56 -11.38 4.62
CA PHE A 132 -7.33 -10.59 3.66
C PHE A 132 -7.82 -11.44 2.48
N ILE A 133 -7.07 -12.46 2.06
CA ILE A 133 -7.48 -13.41 1.01
C ILE A 133 -8.82 -14.06 1.37
N ALA A 134 -8.94 -14.52 2.61
CA ALA A 134 -10.16 -15.13 3.14
C ALA A 134 -11.36 -14.18 3.01
N LEU A 135 -11.17 -12.88 3.29
CA LEU A 135 -12.26 -11.89 3.33
C LEU A 135 -12.72 -11.39 1.95
N TYR A 136 -11.93 -11.58 0.89
CA TYR A 136 -12.34 -11.24 -0.48
C TYR A 136 -13.24 -12.31 -1.12
N ILE A 137 -13.16 -13.57 -0.69
CA ILE A 137 -13.97 -14.66 -1.26
C ILE A 137 -15.48 -14.42 -1.09
N PRO A 138 -16.00 -14.02 0.09
CA PRO A 138 -17.41 -13.67 0.24
C PRO A 138 -17.87 -12.55 -0.70
N ILE A 139 -17.04 -11.53 -0.94
CA ILE A 139 -17.37 -10.44 -1.87
C ILE A 139 -17.53 -10.99 -3.30
N LEU A 140 -16.60 -11.83 -3.75
CA LEU A 140 -16.68 -12.47 -5.07
C LEU A 140 -17.94 -13.33 -5.21
N ILE A 141 -18.32 -14.06 -4.17
CA ILE A 141 -19.56 -14.85 -4.15
C ILE A 141 -20.78 -13.93 -4.27
N LEU A 142 -20.85 -12.85 -3.48
CA LEU A 142 -21.95 -11.89 -3.52
C LEU A 142 -22.06 -11.23 -4.90
N PHE A 143 -20.96 -10.79 -5.50
CA PHE A 143 -20.95 -10.23 -6.86
C PHE A 143 -21.42 -11.25 -7.90
N GLY A 144 -20.98 -12.51 -7.79
CA GLY A 144 -21.46 -13.61 -8.63
C GLY A 144 -22.97 -13.86 -8.48
N MET A 145 -23.49 -13.82 -7.25
CA MET A 145 -24.93 -13.95 -6.98
C MET A 145 -25.72 -12.78 -7.57
N ALA A 146 -25.21 -11.55 -7.47
CA ALA A 146 -25.84 -10.37 -8.07
C ALA A 146 -25.86 -10.45 -9.61
N LEU A 147 -24.76 -10.89 -10.22
CA LEU A 147 -24.69 -11.13 -11.67
C LEU A 147 -25.70 -12.20 -12.11
N ASN A 148 -25.75 -13.34 -11.40
CA ASN A 148 -26.70 -14.40 -11.70
C ASN A 148 -28.15 -13.91 -11.55
N LYS A 149 -28.46 -13.17 -10.48
CA LYS A 149 -29.78 -12.54 -10.31
C LYS A 149 -30.12 -11.62 -11.48
N ASN A 150 -29.17 -10.80 -11.93
CA ASN A 150 -29.40 -9.89 -13.05
C ASN A 150 -29.75 -10.66 -14.33
N PHE A 151 -29.03 -11.75 -14.61
CA PHE A 151 -29.30 -12.64 -15.74
C PHE A 151 -30.65 -13.36 -15.65
N SER A 152 -31.05 -13.82 -14.46
CA SER A 152 -32.36 -14.44 -14.25
C SER A 152 -33.50 -13.46 -14.55
N ILE A 153 -33.41 -12.21 -14.05
CA ILE A 153 -34.41 -11.16 -14.29
C ILE A 153 -34.55 -10.86 -15.79
N VAL A 154 -33.44 -10.80 -16.52
CA VAL A 154 -33.47 -10.57 -17.98
C VAL A 154 -34.15 -11.74 -18.70
N SER A 155 -33.84 -12.98 -18.30
CA SER A 155 -34.44 -14.18 -18.91
C SER A 155 -35.95 -14.24 -18.68
N GLU A 156 -36.40 -14.01 -17.44
CA GLU A 156 -37.81 -13.95 -17.06
C GLU A 156 -38.55 -12.87 -17.85
N TYR A 157 -37.98 -11.67 -17.93
CA TYR A 157 -38.57 -10.58 -18.71
C TYR A 157 -38.66 -10.90 -20.22
N ALA A 158 -37.65 -11.57 -20.77
CA ALA A 158 -37.63 -11.98 -22.17
C ALA A 158 -38.73 -12.99 -22.51
N GLU A 159 -39.06 -13.90 -21.59
CA GLU A 159 -40.11 -14.90 -21.74
C GLU A 159 -41.52 -14.30 -21.60
N GLU A 160 -41.73 -13.36 -20.67
CA GLU A 160 -43.07 -12.87 -20.33
C GLU A 160 -43.65 -11.81 -21.27
N THR A 161 -42.82 -10.86 -21.75
CA THR A 161 -43.37 -9.59 -22.29
C THR A 161 -42.95 -9.24 -23.70
N GLY A 162 -41.89 -9.86 -24.24
CA GLY A 162 -41.32 -9.50 -25.55
C GLY A 162 -40.80 -8.05 -25.56
N PHE A 163 -39.48 -7.88 -25.48
CA PHE A 163 -38.87 -6.55 -25.40
C PHE A 163 -39.06 -5.74 -26.70
N THR A 164 -39.55 -4.49 -26.57
CA THR A 164 -39.67 -3.55 -27.68
C THR A 164 -38.65 -2.40 -27.52
N PRO A 165 -37.59 -2.36 -28.34
CA PRO A 165 -36.53 -1.35 -28.20
C PRO A 165 -37.03 0.04 -28.61
N LYS A 166 -36.75 1.06 -27.80
CA LYS A 166 -37.09 2.46 -28.13
C LYS A 166 -36.10 3.07 -29.12
N ASN A 167 -34.84 2.64 -29.07
CA ASN A 167 -33.77 3.16 -29.92
C ASN A 167 -32.74 2.07 -30.25
N LYS A 168 -31.78 2.40 -31.12
CA LYS A 168 -30.73 1.47 -31.56
C LYS A 168 -29.82 1.00 -30.42
N ALA A 169 -29.55 1.85 -29.44
CA ALA A 169 -28.69 1.52 -28.30
C ALA A 169 -29.35 0.51 -27.36
N GLU A 170 -30.64 0.69 -27.06
CA GLU A 170 -31.45 -0.28 -26.31
C GLU A 170 -31.57 -1.61 -27.04
N LYS A 171 -31.73 -1.57 -28.38
CA LYS A 171 -31.72 -2.78 -29.20
C LYS A 171 -30.40 -3.55 -29.07
N LEU A 172 -29.27 -2.87 -29.26
CA LEU A 172 -27.94 -3.48 -29.13
C LEU A 172 -27.71 -4.02 -27.71
N ALA A 173 -28.09 -3.24 -26.69
CA ALA A 173 -27.93 -3.64 -25.31
C ALA A 173 -28.79 -4.88 -24.98
N TRP A 174 -30.01 -4.93 -25.49
CA TRP A 174 -30.87 -6.10 -25.37
C TRP A 174 -30.26 -7.33 -26.03
N GLU A 175 -29.81 -7.19 -27.29
CA GLU A 175 -29.14 -8.28 -28.02
C GLU A 175 -27.95 -8.84 -27.24
N ILE A 176 -27.11 -7.98 -26.66
CA ILE A 176 -25.97 -8.39 -25.82
C ILE A 176 -26.44 -9.19 -24.59
N LEU A 177 -27.48 -8.72 -23.88
CA LEU A 177 -27.94 -9.35 -22.64
C LEU A 177 -28.64 -10.70 -22.86
N THR A 178 -29.28 -10.88 -24.00
CA THR A 178 -29.98 -12.12 -24.37
C THR A 178 -29.10 -13.13 -25.10
N PHE A 179 -27.89 -12.74 -25.52
CA PHE A 179 -26.99 -13.63 -26.25
C PHE A 179 -26.41 -14.73 -25.33
N GLU A 180 -26.15 -15.92 -25.88
CA GLU A 180 -25.60 -17.04 -25.10
C GLU A 180 -24.24 -16.71 -24.47
N SER A 181 -23.36 -16.05 -25.23
CA SER A 181 -22.04 -15.60 -24.74
C SER A 181 -22.06 -14.16 -24.18
N ARG A 182 -23.19 -13.70 -23.63
CA ARG A 182 -23.33 -12.37 -23.01
C ARG A 182 -22.18 -11.98 -22.08
N LEU A 183 -21.65 -12.92 -21.30
CA LEU A 183 -20.54 -12.68 -20.38
C LEU A 183 -19.28 -12.20 -21.11
N THR A 184 -18.97 -12.77 -22.28
CA THR A 184 -17.82 -12.37 -23.10
C THR A 184 -17.94 -10.92 -23.53
N PHE A 185 -19.13 -10.51 -24.01
CA PHE A 185 -19.37 -9.12 -24.41
C PHE A 185 -19.28 -8.16 -23.23
N LEU A 186 -19.81 -8.54 -22.05
CA LEU A 186 -19.73 -7.73 -20.84
C LEU A 186 -18.27 -7.57 -20.36
N ILE A 187 -17.45 -8.62 -20.45
CA ILE A 187 -16.01 -8.55 -20.14
C ILE A 187 -15.30 -7.59 -21.11
N VAL A 188 -15.57 -7.70 -22.41
CA VAL A 188 -14.99 -6.78 -23.41
C VAL A 188 -15.38 -5.33 -23.13
N LEU A 189 -16.61 -5.09 -22.69
CA LEU A 189 -17.12 -3.76 -22.35
C LEU A 189 -16.51 -3.16 -21.07
N CYS A 190 -15.83 -3.97 -20.24
CA CYS A 190 -15.09 -3.46 -19.09
C CYS A 190 -13.96 -2.51 -19.52
N VAL A 191 -13.28 -2.80 -20.63
CA VAL A 191 -12.15 -1.97 -21.14
C VAL A 191 -12.57 -0.54 -21.49
N PRO A 192 -13.56 -0.30 -22.38
CA PRO A 192 -13.99 1.07 -22.68
C PRO A 192 -14.61 1.78 -21.46
N MET A 193 -15.23 1.05 -20.53
CA MET A 193 -15.73 1.65 -19.29
C MET A 193 -14.61 2.10 -18.35
N LEU A 194 -13.56 1.30 -18.20
CA LEU A 194 -12.36 1.71 -17.46
C LEU A 194 -11.67 2.90 -18.13
N PHE A 195 -11.58 2.92 -19.46
CA PHE A 195 -11.04 4.06 -20.21
C PHE A 195 -11.84 5.34 -19.98
N LEU A 196 -13.18 5.27 -20.02
CA LEU A 196 -14.06 6.41 -19.75
C LEU A 196 -13.81 6.98 -18.35
N ILE A 197 -13.71 6.12 -17.35
CA ILE A 197 -13.49 6.53 -15.95
C ILE A 197 -12.09 7.09 -15.76
N ALA A 198 -11.07 6.48 -16.37
CA ALA A 198 -9.72 7.03 -16.39
C ALA A 198 -9.70 8.44 -17.03
N ALA A 199 -10.38 8.63 -18.17
CA ALA A 199 -10.47 9.94 -18.82
C ALA A 199 -11.11 11.00 -17.91
N ILE A 200 -12.20 10.64 -17.21
CA ILE A 200 -12.83 11.55 -16.23
C ILE A 200 -11.87 11.87 -15.09
N LEU A 201 -11.18 10.88 -14.54
CA LEU A 201 -10.23 11.07 -13.43
C LEU A 201 -9.03 11.94 -13.83
N ILE A 202 -8.57 11.85 -15.08
CA ILE A 202 -7.51 12.71 -15.62
C ILE A 202 -7.95 14.18 -15.60
N LEU A 203 -9.22 14.47 -15.89
CA LEU A 203 -9.76 15.84 -15.77
C LEU A 203 -9.74 16.35 -14.31
N PHE A 204 -9.76 15.44 -13.34
CA PHE A 204 -9.58 15.75 -11.90
C PHE A 204 -8.11 15.68 -11.44
N GLY A 205 -7.15 15.60 -12.36
CA GLY A 205 -5.71 15.67 -12.08
C GLY A 205 -5.03 14.33 -11.83
N GLN A 206 -5.68 13.20 -12.09
CA GLN A 206 -5.01 11.89 -12.09
C GLN A 206 -4.14 11.69 -13.33
N LYS A 207 -3.12 10.83 -13.24
CA LYS A 207 -2.28 10.47 -14.40
C LYS A 207 -2.95 9.39 -15.24
N PRO A 208 -2.60 9.26 -16.55
CA PRO A 208 -3.18 8.23 -17.42
C PRO A 208 -2.92 6.79 -16.96
N ASP A 209 -1.80 6.58 -16.27
CA ASP A 209 -1.35 5.30 -15.73
C ASP A 209 -1.82 5.06 -14.29
N SER A 210 -2.58 5.97 -13.67
CA SER A 210 -2.96 5.92 -12.24
C SER A 210 -3.58 4.58 -11.81
N MET A 211 -4.35 3.89 -12.65
CA MET A 211 -4.96 2.61 -12.28
C MET A 211 -3.94 1.48 -12.10
N ILE A 212 -2.80 1.55 -12.81
CA ILE A 212 -1.70 0.60 -12.70
C ILE A 212 -0.74 1.08 -11.61
N SER A 213 -0.36 2.37 -11.66
CA SER A 213 0.60 3.00 -10.74
C SER A 213 0.10 3.01 -9.30
N ALA A 214 -1.21 2.94 -9.07
CA ALA A 214 -1.78 2.69 -7.74
C ALA A 214 -1.25 1.41 -7.09
N PHE A 215 -0.94 0.36 -7.85
CA PHE A 215 -0.42 -0.91 -7.33
C PHE A 215 1.10 -1.02 -7.46
N THR A 216 1.70 -0.45 -8.51
CA THR A 216 3.13 -0.62 -8.77
C THR A 216 4.00 0.37 -8.01
N ASP A 217 3.51 1.60 -7.77
CA ASP A 217 4.24 2.64 -7.04
C ASP A 217 4.09 2.46 -5.51
N THR A 218 4.24 1.23 -5.04
CA THR A 218 4.19 0.82 -3.64
C THR A 218 5.39 -0.06 -3.31
N TYR A 219 5.55 -0.39 -2.02
CA TYR A 219 6.59 -1.29 -1.52
C TYR A 219 6.00 -2.57 -0.91
N LYS A 220 6.74 -3.67 -1.00
CA LYS A 220 6.55 -4.94 -0.29
C LYS A 220 5.21 -5.66 -0.55
N HIS A 221 4.45 -5.26 -1.56
CA HIS A 221 3.23 -5.94 -2.00
C HIS A 221 3.47 -6.74 -3.28
N GLY A 222 2.52 -7.59 -3.67
CA GLY A 222 2.69 -8.56 -4.75
C GLY A 222 2.96 -7.94 -6.14
N PHE A 223 2.53 -6.70 -6.37
CA PHE A 223 2.78 -5.97 -7.62
C PHE A 223 3.71 -4.77 -7.45
N SER A 224 4.30 -4.58 -6.26
CA SER A 224 5.19 -3.47 -5.97
C SER A 224 6.40 -3.47 -6.90
N GLN A 225 6.74 -2.30 -7.41
CA GLN A 225 7.93 -2.09 -8.24
C GLN A 225 8.97 -1.21 -7.56
N LEU A 226 8.67 -0.60 -6.41
CA LEU A 226 9.61 0.28 -5.71
C LEU A 226 10.58 -0.47 -4.78
N ASP A 227 10.47 -1.80 -4.65
CA ASP A 227 11.28 -2.61 -3.73
C ASP A 227 12.79 -2.51 -4.01
N TYR A 228 13.20 -2.35 -5.26
CA TYR A 228 14.62 -2.12 -5.58
C TYR A 228 15.17 -0.84 -4.94
N MET A 229 14.31 0.17 -4.70
CA MET A 229 14.71 1.38 -3.98
C MET A 229 15.01 1.09 -2.51
N CYS A 230 14.52 -0.02 -1.96
CA CYS A 230 14.81 -0.46 -0.60
C CYS A 230 16.14 -1.20 -0.44
N GLU A 231 16.69 -1.79 -1.52
CA GLU A 231 17.88 -2.64 -1.43
C GLU A 231 19.11 -1.92 -0.87
N ASN A 232 19.20 -0.60 -1.07
CA ASN A 232 20.30 0.25 -0.61
C ASN A 232 19.87 1.24 0.50
N VAL A 233 18.67 1.09 1.05
CA VAL A 233 18.13 1.94 2.11
C VAL A 233 18.24 1.20 3.45
N GLU A 234 19.15 1.64 4.30
CA GLU A 234 19.16 1.19 5.70
C GLU A 234 18.07 1.93 6.47
N CYS A 235 16.96 1.24 6.72
CA CYS A 235 15.87 1.74 7.53
C CYS A 235 16.32 1.93 8.99
N GLY A 236 16.29 3.18 9.46
CA GLY A 236 16.94 3.61 10.71
C GLY A 236 18.42 4.03 10.57
N GLY A 237 18.90 4.25 9.34
CA GLY A 237 20.26 4.65 9.01
C GLY A 237 20.53 6.15 9.09
N HIS A 238 21.75 6.52 9.50
CA HIS A 238 22.24 7.89 9.41
C HIS A 238 22.55 8.23 7.94
N PHE A 239 21.80 9.15 7.36
CA PHE A 239 22.00 9.66 6.00
C PHE A 239 23.47 10.09 5.69
N LEU A 240 24.26 10.49 6.70
CA LEU A 240 25.70 10.77 6.54
C LEU A 240 26.50 9.60 5.97
N CYS A 241 26.14 8.35 6.28
CA CYS A 241 26.88 7.18 5.82
C CYS A 241 26.79 7.04 4.29
N SER A 242 25.65 7.39 3.71
CA SER A 242 25.38 7.37 2.27
C SER A 242 26.20 8.43 1.53
N VAL A 243 26.29 9.62 2.11
CA VAL A 243 27.14 10.71 1.60
C VAL A 243 28.61 10.31 1.61
N ALA A 244 29.08 9.68 2.70
CA ALA A 244 30.46 9.22 2.83
C ALA A 244 30.84 8.14 1.81
N ALA A 245 29.90 7.29 1.39
CA ALA A 245 30.12 6.20 0.44
C ALA A 245 29.98 6.62 -1.03
N ASN A 246 29.03 7.52 -1.35
CA ASN A 246 28.63 7.78 -2.73
C ASN A 246 29.27 9.02 -3.39
N GLY A 247 29.78 9.98 -2.61
CA GLY A 247 30.40 11.19 -3.18
C GLY A 247 31.73 10.91 -3.91
N HIS A 248 32.23 11.91 -4.65
CA HIS A 248 33.53 11.80 -5.31
C HIS A 248 34.65 11.68 -4.27
N LYS A 249 35.56 10.73 -4.48
CA LYS A 249 36.63 10.42 -3.52
C LYS A 249 37.48 11.64 -3.14
N ASP A 250 37.71 12.55 -4.09
CA ASP A 250 38.49 13.78 -3.88
C ASP A 250 37.77 14.80 -2.98
N VAL A 251 36.44 14.74 -2.94
CA VAL A 251 35.59 15.60 -2.12
C VAL A 251 35.34 14.97 -0.76
N VAL A 252 34.75 13.76 -0.73
CA VAL A 252 34.29 13.13 0.52
C VAL A 252 35.38 12.45 1.33
N LYS A 253 36.56 12.23 0.71
CA LYS A 253 37.81 11.76 1.33
C LYS A 253 37.59 10.58 2.30
N PRO A 254 37.22 9.40 1.78
CA PRO A 254 37.05 8.20 2.61
C PRO A 254 38.39 7.83 3.25
N GLU A 255 38.38 7.50 4.55
CA GLU A 255 39.59 7.21 5.34
C GLU A 255 39.80 5.71 5.52
N ARG A 256 38.75 4.98 5.94
CA ARG A 256 38.83 3.54 6.24
C ARG A 256 37.48 2.85 6.14
N TYR A 257 37.49 1.52 6.14
CA TYR A 257 36.29 0.72 6.40
C TYR A 257 36.05 0.60 7.91
N GLY A 258 34.78 0.67 8.32
CA GLY A 258 34.31 0.39 9.67
C GLY A 258 33.22 -0.69 9.68
N GLN A 259 32.62 -0.95 10.84
CA GLN A 259 31.51 -1.87 11.00
C GLN A 259 30.36 -1.23 11.78
N ARG A 260 29.14 -1.40 11.28
CA ARG A 260 27.89 -0.97 11.94
C ARG A 260 26.87 -2.09 11.82
N LEU A 261 26.29 -2.51 12.96
CA LEU A 261 25.30 -3.59 13.01
C LEU A 261 25.74 -4.87 12.26
N GLY A 262 27.02 -5.22 12.35
CA GLY A 262 27.60 -6.38 11.67
C GLY A 262 28.01 -6.17 10.21
N LYS A 263 27.62 -5.07 9.55
CA LYS A 263 27.92 -4.80 8.13
C LYS A 263 29.11 -3.84 7.95
N PRO A 264 29.90 -3.98 6.86
CA PRO A 264 30.98 -3.06 6.54
C PRO A 264 30.42 -1.71 6.06
N ILE A 265 31.03 -0.61 6.52
CA ILE A 265 30.69 0.75 6.08
C ILE A 265 31.96 1.51 5.68
N ILE A 266 31.82 2.50 4.79
CA ILE A 266 32.91 3.42 4.44
C ILE A 266 32.87 4.61 5.41
N CYS A 267 33.96 4.83 6.12
CA CYS A 267 34.11 5.90 7.09
C CYS A 267 34.96 7.03 6.51
N ASN A 268 34.47 8.25 6.60
CA ASN A 268 35.24 9.47 6.42
C ASN A 268 35.28 10.27 7.73
N ARG A 269 36.17 11.26 7.82
CA ARG A 269 36.32 12.07 9.04
C ARG A 269 35.03 12.72 9.51
N GLN A 270 34.16 13.15 8.57
CA GLN A 270 32.91 13.83 8.91
C GLN A 270 31.96 12.89 9.65
N LEU A 271 31.82 11.65 9.20
CA LEU A 271 31.02 10.62 9.85
C LEU A 271 31.58 10.27 11.24
N LEU A 272 32.89 10.07 11.36
CA LEU A 272 33.54 9.73 12.62
C LEU A 272 33.37 10.84 13.67
N VAL A 273 33.57 12.10 13.26
CA VAL A 273 33.40 13.27 14.12
C VAL A 273 31.95 13.43 14.57
N ALA A 274 30.98 13.26 13.67
CA ALA A 274 29.56 13.37 14.01
C ALA A 274 29.14 12.30 15.04
N ASN A 275 29.58 11.06 14.86
CA ASN A 275 29.26 9.97 15.78
C ASN A 275 29.96 10.15 17.14
N ALA A 276 31.21 10.63 17.15
CA ALA A 276 31.94 10.96 18.38
C ALA A 276 31.28 12.11 19.16
N PHE A 277 30.79 13.14 18.46
CA PHE A 277 30.02 14.23 19.08
C PHE A 277 28.73 13.70 19.71
N GLU A 278 27.98 12.86 19.00
CA GLU A 278 26.75 12.27 19.53
C GLU A 278 27.02 11.46 20.81
N ASP A 279 28.07 10.65 20.80
CA ASP A 279 28.51 9.86 21.96
C ASP A 279 28.91 10.75 23.16
N LEU A 280 29.63 11.84 22.92
CA LEU A 280 29.97 12.80 23.98
C LEU A 280 28.71 13.47 24.58
N VAL A 281 27.77 13.88 23.73
CA VAL A 281 26.51 14.50 24.18
C VAL A 281 25.65 13.49 24.93
N TRP A 282 25.62 12.23 24.50
CA TRP A 282 24.93 11.15 25.20
C TRP A 282 25.49 10.94 26.61
N GLN A 283 26.82 10.92 26.76
CA GLN A 283 27.50 10.73 28.05
C GLN A 283 27.34 11.93 28.99
N LYS A 284 27.44 13.16 28.47
CA LYS A 284 27.48 14.38 29.29
C LYS A 284 26.09 15.01 29.52
N ALA A 285 25.16 14.84 28.58
CA ALA A 285 23.86 15.50 28.59
C ALA A 285 22.75 14.63 27.96
N PRO A 286 22.35 13.51 28.60
CA PRO A 286 21.43 12.52 28.02
C PRO A 286 20.02 13.08 27.72
N ARG A 287 19.56 14.09 28.46
CA ARG A 287 18.29 14.78 28.18
C ARG A 287 18.37 15.59 26.87
N LEU A 288 19.48 16.29 26.66
CA LEU A 288 19.74 17.04 25.43
C LEU A 288 19.94 16.09 24.24
N HIS A 289 20.66 14.99 24.44
CA HIS A 289 20.81 13.93 23.43
C HIS A 289 19.46 13.44 22.91
N LYS A 290 18.50 13.14 23.79
CA LYS A 290 17.15 12.70 23.38
C LYS A 290 16.43 13.73 22.51
N VAL A 291 16.53 15.01 22.85
CA VAL A 291 15.90 16.10 22.07
C VAL A 291 16.56 16.24 20.70
N ILE A 292 17.89 16.25 20.65
CA ILE A 292 18.66 16.30 19.41
C ILE A 292 18.33 15.09 18.53
N ARG A 293 18.28 13.88 19.12
CA ARG A 293 17.97 12.65 18.42
C ARG A 293 16.56 12.65 17.85
N HIS A 294 15.57 13.13 18.60
CA HIS A 294 14.19 13.23 18.11
C HIS A 294 14.08 14.17 16.91
N ASN A 295 14.67 15.37 16.99
CA ASN A 295 14.67 16.33 15.88
C ASN A 295 15.47 15.83 14.68
N TYR A 296 16.61 15.17 14.92
CA TYR A 296 17.43 14.56 13.88
C TYR A 296 16.66 13.45 13.15
N ASN A 297 15.99 12.55 13.87
CA ASN A 297 15.18 11.49 13.27
C ASN A 297 14.07 12.10 12.39
N LYS A 298 13.38 13.15 12.86
CA LYS A 298 12.35 13.84 12.07
C LYS A 298 12.87 14.41 10.74
N VAL A 299 14.07 14.98 10.75
CA VAL A 299 14.73 15.45 9.51
C VAL A 299 15.15 14.26 8.66
N GLY A 300 15.70 13.22 9.28
CA GLY A 300 16.06 11.95 8.66
C GLY A 300 14.88 11.35 7.89
N ASP A 301 13.70 11.26 8.50
CA ASP A 301 12.50 10.68 7.89
C ASP A 301 12.07 11.44 6.62
N VAL A 302 12.14 12.79 6.64
CA VAL A 302 11.87 13.61 5.45
C VAL A 302 12.92 13.39 4.36
N VAL A 303 14.18 13.27 4.75
CA VAL A 303 15.30 13.02 3.84
C VAL A 303 15.26 11.60 3.26
N HIS A 304 14.81 10.61 4.04
CA HIS A 304 14.66 9.21 3.64
C HIS A 304 13.66 9.05 2.49
N LYS A 305 12.60 9.86 2.47
CA LYS A 305 11.64 9.89 1.35
C LYS A 305 12.29 10.20 0.00
N TYR A 306 13.44 10.89 0.00
CA TYR A 306 14.17 11.28 -1.20
C TYR A 306 15.57 10.66 -1.27
N TYR A 307 15.77 9.51 -0.64
CA TYR A 307 17.10 8.91 -0.49
C TYR A 307 17.79 8.61 -1.84
N GLY A 308 17.01 8.33 -2.90
CA GLY A 308 17.52 8.12 -4.25
C GLY A 308 18.30 9.31 -4.83
N ILE A 309 18.08 10.53 -4.32
CA ILE A 309 18.82 11.72 -4.74
C ILE A 309 20.31 11.59 -4.37
N PHE A 310 20.65 10.85 -3.30
CA PHE A 310 22.02 10.68 -2.81
C PHE A 310 22.83 9.62 -3.56
N ASN A 311 22.20 8.88 -4.48
CA ASN A 311 22.92 8.06 -5.46
C ASN A 311 23.60 8.93 -6.53
N ASN A 312 23.14 10.17 -6.70
CA ASN A 312 23.82 11.14 -7.55
C ASN A 312 25.04 11.69 -6.81
N LYS A 313 26.24 11.40 -7.36
CA LYS A 313 27.53 11.82 -6.79
C LYS A 313 27.62 13.33 -6.53
N TYR A 314 27.06 14.16 -7.42
CA TYR A 314 27.08 15.61 -7.28
C TYR A 314 26.24 16.09 -6.09
N VAL A 315 25.12 15.42 -5.81
CA VAL A 315 24.28 15.78 -4.66
C VAL A 315 24.93 15.32 -3.36
N ALA A 316 25.54 14.14 -3.34
CA ALA A 316 26.35 13.68 -2.21
C ALA A 316 27.48 14.68 -1.89
N ASP A 317 28.22 15.16 -2.90
CA ASP A 317 29.27 16.16 -2.72
C ASP A 317 28.73 17.51 -2.21
N ALA A 318 27.64 18.00 -2.78
CA ALA A 318 27.03 19.26 -2.36
C ALA A 318 26.62 19.21 -0.88
N ILE A 319 26.06 18.09 -0.44
CA ILE A 319 25.65 17.90 0.95
C ILE A 319 26.85 17.72 1.87
N TYR A 320 27.86 16.97 1.44
CA TYR A 320 29.11 16.86 2.18
C TYR A 320 29.71 18.23 2.49
N LEU A 321 29.72 19.13 1.48
CA LEU A 321 30.18 20.51 1.61
C LEU A 321 29.26 21.34 2.52
N LEU A 322 27.94 21.24 2.35
CA LEU A 322 26.95 21.92 3.20
C LEU A 322 27.09 21.54 4.67
N MET A 323 27.49 20.30 4.95
CA MET A 323 27.69 19.78 6.30
C MET A 323 29.04 20.17 6.94
N LYS A 324 29.95 20.83 6.21
CA LYS A 324 31.27 21.25 6.76
C LYS A 324 31.20 22.23 7.93
N PRO A 325 30.35 23.28 7.90
CA PRO A 325 30.18 24.17 9.05
C PRO A 325 29.78 23.42 10.32
N LEU A 326 28.89 22.44 10.18
CA LEU A 326 28.44 21.61 11.29
C LEU A 326 29.57 20.68 11.78
N GLN A 327 30.36 20.12 10.88
CA GLN A 327 31.55 19.35 11.25
C GLN A 327 32.52 20.18 12.11
N TRP A 328 32.78 21.45 11.75
CA TRP A 328 33.65 22.32 12.55
C TRP A 328 33.08 22.59 13.94
N LEU A 329 31.77 22.79 14.07
CA LEU A 329 31.10 22.92 15.36
C LEU A 329 31.26 21.67 16.23
N PHE A 330 31.12 20.48 15.63
CA PHE A 330 31.32 19.21 16.35
C PHE A 330 32.76 19.03 16.82
N ILE A 331 33.74 19.34 15.97
CA ILE A 331 35.16 19.32 16.35
C ILE A 331 35.42 20.29 17.50
N LEU A 332 34.95 21.54 17.39
CA LEU A 332 35.10 22.54 18.44
C LEU A 332 34.54 22.04 19.78
N THR A 333 33.36 21.42 19.75
CA THR A 333 32.73 20.85 20.95
C THR A 333 33.56 19.71 21.53
N LEU A 334 33.99 18.75 20.70
CA LEU A 334 34.82 17.62 21.14
C LEU A 334 36.12 18.11 21.78
N TYR A 335 36.83 19.04 21.17
CA TYR A 335 38.08 19.59 21.69
C TYR A 335 37.91 20.47 22.93
N THR A 336 36.71 20.99 23.19
CA THR A 336 36.43 21.80 24.37
C THR A 336 36.02 20.94 25.57
N PHE A 337 35.29 19.85 25.34
CA PHE A 337 34.61 19.10 26.39
C PHE A 337 35.11 17.65 26.59
N ASP A 338 35.99 17.17 25.73
CA ASP A 338 36.65 15.86 25.84
C ASP A 338 38.14 16.02 26.19
N LYS A 339 38.65 15.10 27.02
CA LYS A 339 40.08 15.04 27.37
C LYS A 339 40.93 14.48 26.22
N ASN A 340 40.40 13.51 25.47
CA ASN A 340 41.11 12.83 24.38
C ASN A 340 40.23 12.76 23.12
N PRO A 341 39.92 13.91 22.49
CA PRO A 341 38.94 14.01 21.41
C PRO A 341 39.28 13.13 20.20
N GLU A 342 40.55 13.09 19.79
CA GLU A 342 40.99 12.29 18.63
C GLU A 342 40.91 10.77 18.90
N ASN A 343 41.16 10.33 20.14
CA ASN A 343 40.97 8.91 20.49
C ASN A 343 39.49 8.53 20.41
N ARG A 344 38.57 9.39 20.91
CA ARG A 344 37.13 9.15 20.78
C ARG A 344 36.69 9.06 19.32
N ILE A 345 37.23 9.91 18.44
CA ILE A 345 36.93 9.87 17.01
C ILE A 345 37.47 8.57 16.39
N ALA A 346 38.71 8.20 16.71
CA ALA A 346 39.39 7.03 16.15
C ALA A 346 38.75 5.69 16.50
N VAL A 347 38.03 5.58 17.63
CA VAL A 347 37.34 4.34 18.02
C VAL A 347 35.95 4.17 17.38
N GLN A 348 35.42 5.18 16.69
CA GLN A 348 34.09 5.10 16.09
C GLN A 348 34.07 4.11 14.92
N TYR A 349 33.06 3.24 14.91
CA TYR A 349 32.85 2.18 13.92
C TYR A 349 34.02 1.19 13.74
N LEU A 350 34.91 1.05 14.72
CA LEU A 350 35.83 -0.09 14.75
C LEU A 350 35.04 -1.40 14.89
N LYS A 351 35.62 -2.50 14.38
CA LYS A 351 35.05 -3.82 14.61
C LYS A 351 35.06 -4.13 16.12
N PRO A 352 34.09 -4.90 16.64
CA PRO A 352 34.07 -5.27 18.06
C PRO A 352 35.37 -5.94 18.54
N GLU A 353 36.02 -6.72 17.68
CA GLU A 353 37.31 -7.38 17.95
C GLU A 353 38.44 -6.36 18.11
N ASP A 354 38.56 -5.42 17.16
CA ASP A 354 39.57 -4.36 17.17
C ASP A 354 39.39 -3.41 18.37
N ARG A 355 38.12 -3.13 18.73
CA ARG A 355 37.82 -2.29 19.90
C ARG A 355 38.25 -2.96 21.20
N LYS A 356 37.97 -4.26 21.38
CA LYS A 356 38.39 -5.03 22.57
C LYS A 356 39.91 -5.05 22.72
N ALA A 357 40.65 -5.23 21.62
CA ALA A 357 42.11 -5.23 21.66
C ALA A 357 42.69 -3.87 22.12
N ILE A 358 42.04 -2.76 21.75
CA ILE A 358 42.45 -1.40 22.16
C ILE A 358 42.13 -1.17 23.63
N ASP A 359 40.95 -1.57 24.11
CA ASP A 359 40.53 -1.41 25.50
C ASP A 359 41.46 -2.22 26.44
N GLU A 360 41.85 -3.43 26.03
CA GLU A 360 42.82 -4.28 26.74
C GLU A 360 44.24 -3.68 26.84
N HIS A 361 44.66 -2.86 25.87
CA HIS A 361 46.00 -2.24 25.85
C HIS A 361 46.05 -0.82 26.41
N THR A 362 44.92 -0.10 26.45
CA THR A 362 44.87 1.33 26.80
C THR A 362 44.18 1.64 28.14
N GLY A 363 43.50 0.65 28.75
CA GLY A 363 42.89 0.79 30.08
C GLY A 363 41.82 1.87 30.15
N ILE A 364 41.08 2.09 29.06
CA ILE A 364 39.95 3.02 28.96
C ILE A 364 38.64 2.31 29.26
#